data_AF-A0A523BY91-F1
#
_entry.id   AF-A0A523BY91-F1
#
_cell.length_a   1.000
_cell.length_b   1.000
_cell.length_c   1.000
_cell.angle_alpha   90.00
_cell.angle_beta   90.00
_cell.angle_gamma   90.00
#
_symmetry.space_group_name_H-M   'P 1'
#
loop_
_entity.id
_entity.type
_entity.pdbx_description
1 polymer ?
#
loop_
_entity_poly.entity_id
_entity_poly.type
_entity_poly.pdbx_seq_one_letter_code
_entity_poly.pdbx_strand_id
1 'polypeptide(L)'
;MIQPSHLSQWIFEKEDLWQLDLLNPSRLNTFIKDRKVDFWEDQIVQLWRLGWVRAEIVKGVVDPAIEGIEILEKREGETLYADIRDLGTVQVRVEEPVRELIEKVPGIVPYFHPFKYFAFWHIKQIMQLRIHPYQMMNPNRYHEMLDRDIEFFYRWAKSENAKALINRWDEITQLAVATEPCTYPQIIGSIRYPPQITVEDQRANIEEYQTQLKDHYLQIGIEPIKEIIRDLCISAEMIEPNKSIHSLLRFMNGGQRIKVKGNLGGAILLKLMAEIIRRMAESSFGVQLPEEDEMGFGMWVEGAREKIYGSNRIFDNGLLAKRQFIRQMGLDAEVRIRIYVEGPTEYAAFSYILRPWPQIEVFDLSGQFIQGKRKGLAFRENLILDDRSGVFCVIILDGDREDNIRIVKKAAEEDLFCGQFYISQPDFEFYNFSKNELVEIFWDLVDEVQKTEQHYLSLCEVIKIANNADDLIKAVRKAVPPLSQFAKGSEWGEKLAEFAARKPGLENSEALRPLIDACQTAIRSIDIDYLYNRKNFRVDPNTGKLVRR
;
A
#
# COMPACT_ATOMS: atom_id res chain seq x y z
N MET A 1 0.06 -33.68 -2.11
CA MET A 1 -0.99 -32.66 -2.34
C MET A 1 -2.30 -33.14 -1.72
N ILE A 2 -3.24 -32.22 -1.44
CA ILE A 2 -4.56 -32.56 -0.87
C ILE A 2 -5.33 -33.43 -1.88
N GLN A 3 -5.92 -34.52 -1.42
CA GLN A 3 -6.69 -35.40 -2.31
C GLN A 3 -8.01 -34.71 -2.69
N PRO A 4 -8.43 -34.75 -3.97
CA PRO A 4 -9.65 -34.07 -4.41
C PRO A 4 -10.90 -34.50 -3.65
N SER A 5 -11.04 -35.81 -3.37
CA SER A 5 -12.15 -36.36 -2.59
C SER A 5 -12.22 -35.78 -1.18
N HIS A 6 -11.07 -35.62 -0.51
CA HIS A 6 -11.01 -35.02 0.83
C HIS A 6 -11.43 -33.55 0.80
N LEU A 7 -10.99 -32.78 -0.20
CA LEU A 7 -11.39 -31.38 -0.32
C LEU A 7 -12.89 -31.26 -0.57
N SER A 8 -13.44 -32.05 -1.51
CA SER A 8 -14.89 -32.05 -1.76
C SER A 8 -15.69 -32.45 -0.52
N GLN A 9 -15.21 -33.44 0.24
CA GLN A 9 -15.82 -33.85 1.50
C GLN A 9 -15.81 -32.71 2.53
N TRP A 10 -14.67 -32.03 2.72
CA TRP A 10 -14.60 -30.90 3.65
C TRP A 10 -15.51 -29.74 3.25
N ILE A 11 -15.53 -29.38 1.96
CA ILE A 11 -16.42 -28.35 1.42
C ILE A 11 -17.88 -28.70 1.72
N PHE A 12 -18.23 -29.96 1.55
CA PHE A 12 -19.56 -30.46 1.80
C PHE A 12 -19.92 -30.44 3.31
N GLU A 13 -19.08 -31.02 4.16
CA GLU A 13 -19.33 -31.16 5.60
C GLU A 13 -19.31 -29.83 6.35
N LYS A 14 -18.54 -28.86 5.84
CA LYS A 14 -18.25 -27.59 6.52
C LYS A 14 -18.51 -26.39 5.61
N GLU A 15 -19.55 -26.44 4.76
CA GLU A 15 -19.86 -25.42 3.73
C GLU A 15 -19.80 -23.97 4.26
N ASP A 16 -20.27 -23.75 5.48
CA ASP A 16 -20.29 -22.45 6.15
C ASP A 16 -18.89 -21.86 6.43
N LEU A 17 -17.81 -22.64 6.37
CA LEU A 17 -16.44 -22.16 6.54
C LEU A 17 -15.94 -21.35 5.35
N TRP A 18 -16.36 -21.68 4.12
CA TRP A 18 -15.84 -21.02 2.92
C TRP A 18 -16.35 -19.59 2.81
N GLN A 19 -15.42 -18.64 2.61
CA GLN A 19 -15.75 -17.22 2.56
C GLN A 19 -16.16 -16.78 1.15
N LEU A 20 -15.81 -17.59 0.15
CA LEU A 20 -16.18 -17.39 -1.25
C LEU A 20 -17.24 -18.41 -1.70
N ASP A 21 -18.27 -17.93 -2.40
CA ASP A 21 -19.29 -18.82 -2.97
C ASP A 21 -18.71 -19.69 -4.09
N LEU A 22 -19.07 -20.97 -4.08
CA LEU A 22 -18.91 -21.81 -5.26
C LEU A 22 -19.79 -21.30 -6.42
N LEU A 23 -19.24 -21.31 -7.62
CA LEU A 23 -19.84 -20.75 -8.82
C LEU A 23 -20.23 -21.89 -9.77
N ASN A 24 -21.49 -21.91 -10.18
CA ASN A 24 -21.90 -22.71 -11.33
C ASN A 24 -21.26 -22.15 -12.63
N PRO A 25 -21.34 -22.86 -13.77
CA PRO A 25 -20.65 -22.45 -15.01
C PRO A 25 -21.05 -21.05 -15.49
N SER A 26 -22.31 -20.66 -15.32
CA SER A 26 -22.82 -19.35 -15.73
C SER A 26 -22.23 -18.19 -14.90
N ARG A 27 -22.20 -18.37 -13.57
CA ARG A 27 -21.57 -17.42 -12.65
C ARG A 27 -20.05 -17.38 -12.83
N LEU A 28 -19.42 -18.54 -13.04
CA LEU A 28 -17.99 -18.63 -13.27
C LEU A 28 -17.60 -17.89 -14.55
N ASN A 29 -18.33 -18.09 -15.66
CA ASN A 29 -18.14 -17.35 -16.91
C ASN A 29 -18.12 -15.83 -16.64
N THR A 30 -19.14 -15.31 -15.96
CA THR A 30 -19.20 -13.88 -15.63
C THR A 30 -17.98 -13.45 -14.80
N PHE A 31 -17.63 -14.23 -13.78
CA PHE A 31 -16.51 -13.95 -12.87
C PHE A 31 -15.14 -13.91 -13.57
N ILE A 32 -14.87 -14.86 -14.48
CA ILE A 32 -13.59 -14.94 -15.20
C ILE A 32 -13.54 -13.96 -16.37
N LYS A 33 -14.67 -13.68 -17.03
CA LYS A 33 -14.80 -12.69 -18.10
C LYS A 33 -14.58 -11.27 -17.59
N ASP A 34 -15.12 -10.95 -16.41
CA ASP A 34 -14.82 -9.71 -15.70
C ASP A 34 -13.31 -9.52 -15.46
N ARG A 35 -12.53 -10.61 -15.48
CA ARG A 35 -11.06 -10.64 -15.32
C ARG A 35 -10.31 -11.02 -16.61
N LYS A 36 -10.92 -10.71 -17.76
CA LYS A 36 -10.32 -10.85 -19.11
C LYS A 36 -9.92 -12.28 -19.50
N VAL A 37 -10.60 -13.28 -18.94
CA VAL A 37 -10.53 -14.66 -19.40
C VAL A 37 -11.85 -14.99 -20.09
N ASP A 38 -11.81 -15.20 -21.40
CA ASP A 38 -13.01 -15.29 -22.24
C ASP A 38 -13.34 -16.76 -22.51
N PHE A 39 -14.23 -17.33 -21.70
CA PHE A 39 -14.89 -18.60 -21.98
C PHE A 39 -16.41 -18.42 -21.85
N TRP A 40 -17.16 -19.05 -22.76
CA TRP A 40 -18.61 -19.17 -22.65
C TRP A 40 -18.98 -20.26 -21.65
N GLU A 41 -20.22 -20.21 -21.14
CA GLU A 41 -20.74 -21.22 -20.19
C GLU A 41 -20.57 -22.65 -20.72
N ASP A 42 -20.94 -22.89 -21.97
CA ASP A 42 -20.83 -24.21 -22.59
C ASP A 42 -19.36 -24.66 -22.72
N GLN A 43 -18.43 -23.73 -22.95
CA GLN A 43 -17.00 -24.05 -23.03
C GLN A 43 -16.42 -24.44 -21.66
N ILE A 44 -16.89 -23.82 -20.58
CA ILE A 44 -16.50 -24.19 -19.21
C ILE A 44 -16.93 -25.63 -18.92
N VAL A 45 -18.19 -25.98 -19.25
CA VAL A 45 -18.71 -27.33 -19.07
C VAL A 45 -17.94 -28.33 -19.95
N GLN A 46 -17.58 -27.95 -21.18
CA GLN A 46 -16.79 -28.80 -22.07
C GLN A 46 -15.38 -29.06 -21.55
N LEU A 47 -14.66 -28.02 -21.12
CA LEU A 47 -13.33 -28.17 -20.52
C LEU A 47 -13.38 -29.07 -19.29
N TRP A 48 -14.44 -28.96 -18.50
CA TRP A 48 -14.69 -29.87 -17.38
C TRP A 48 -14.94 -31.31 -17.85
N ARG A 49 -15.81 -31.55 -18.84
CA ARG A 49 -16.06 -32.89 -19.39
C ARG A 49 -14.83 -33.53 -19.99
N LEU A 50 -14.01 -32.75 -20.70
CA LEU A 50 -12.73 -33.17 -21.26
C LEU A 50 -11.67 -33.46 -20.18
N GLY A 51 -11.96 -33.19 -18.90
CA GLY A 51 -11.02 -33.41 -17.81
C GLY A 51 -9.84 -32.44 -17.87
N TRP A 52 -10.05 -31.21 -18.34
CA TRP A 52 -9.03 -30.15 -18.32
C TRP A 52 -9.13 -29.27 -17.08
N VAL A 53 -10.30 -29.27 -16.44
CA VAL A 53 -10.54 -28.62 -15.15
C VAL A 53 -11.37 -29.55 -14.28
N ARG A 54 -11.07 -29.54 -12.99
CA ARG A 54 -11.83 -30.28 -11.97
C ARG A 54 -12.83 -29.35 -11.29
N ALA A 55 -14.03 -29.85 -11.01
CA ALA A 55 -15.00 -29.16 -10.17
C ALA A 55 -14.75 -29.46 -8.69
N GLU A 56 -15.01 -28.50 -7.79
CA GLU A 56 -14.95 -28.74 -6.34
C GLU A 56 -16.09 -29.65 -5.88
N ILE A 57 -17.29 -29.43 -6.44
CA ILE A 57 -18.50 -30.24 -6.19
C ILE A 57 -19.26 -30.39 -7.50
N VAL A 58 -19.84 -31.55 -7.75
CA VAL A 58 -20.80 -31.77 -8.83
C VAL A 58 -22.15 -32.09 -8.21
N LYS A 59 -23.21 -31.40 -8.65
CA LYS A 59 -24.58 -31.68 -8.20
C LYS A 59 -25.39 -32.31 -9.32
N GLY A 60 -26.22 -33.29 -9.03
CA GLY A 60 -27.05 -33.87 -10.08
C GLY A 60 -28.17 -34.80 -9.61
N VAL A 61 -29.12 -35.05 -10.50
CA VAL A 61 -30.31 -35.90 -10.24
C VAL A 61 -30.12 -37.32 -10.82
N VAL A 62 -29.13 -37.50 -11.69
CA VAL A 62 -28.82 -38.77 -12.36
C VAL A 62 -27.37 -39.14 -12.05
N ASP A 63 -27.09 -40.45 -11.96
CA ASP A 63 -25.73 -40.97 -11.82
C ASP A 63 -24.92 -40.59 -13.07
N PRO A 64 -23.87 -39.77 -12.96
CA PRO A 64 -23.07 -39.38 -14.11
C PRO A 64 -22.39 -40.61 -14.68
N ALA A 65 -22.62 -40.89 -15.97
CA ALA A 65 -21.86 -41.89 -16.74
C ALA A 65 -20.43 -41.40 -17.06
N ILE A 66 -19.76 -40.79 -16.07
CA ILE A 66 -18.42 -40.22 -16.18
C ILE A 66 -17.55 -40.91 -15.13
N GLU A 67 -16.54 -41.64 -15.59
CA GLU A 67 -15.56 -42.30 -14.71
C GLU A 67 -14.80 -41.27 -13.87
N GLY A 68 -14.55 -41.58 -12.60
CA GLY A 68 -13.88 -40.69 -11.65
C GLY A 68 -14.77 -39.62 -11.02
N ILE A 69 -16.09 -39.76 -11.10
CA ILE A 69 -17.05 -38.99 -10.30
C ILE A 69 -17.60 -39.90 -9.19
N GLU A 70 -17.28 -39.59 -7.93
CA GLU A 70 -17.66 -40.40 -6.77
C GLU A 70 -18.80 -39.77 -5.99
N ILE A 71 -19.70 -40.59 -5.42
CA ILE A 71 -20.84 -40.10 -4.64
C ILE A 71 -20.37 -39.65 -3.26
N LEU A 72 -20.67 -38.40 -2.90
CA LEU A 72 -20.45 -37.85 -1.56
C LEU A 72 -21.68 -38.08 -0.68
N GLU A 73 -22.85 -37.67 -1.16
CA GLU A 73 -24.12 -37.78 -0.42
C GLU A 73 -25.31 -37.89 -1.38
N LYS A 74 -26.32 -38.68 -1.01
CA LYS A 74 -27.62 -38.73 -1.68
C LYS A 74 -28.69 -38.06 -0.81
N ARG A 75 -29.31 -36.98 -1.32
CA ARG A 75 -30.48 -36.32 -0.72
C ARG A 75 -31.73 -36.62 -1.55
N GLU A 76 -32.91 -36.41 -0.97
CA GLU A 76 -34.17 -36.52 -1.73
C GLU A 76 -34.18 -35.52 -2.89
N GLY A 77 -34.01 -36.02 -4.13
CA GLY A 77 -34.05 -35.22 -5.35
C GLY A 77 -32.72 -34.64 -5.84
N GLU A 78 -31.62 -34.79 -5.09
CA GLU A 78 -30.28 -34.29 -5.49
C GLU A 78 -29.17 -35.20 -4.92
N THR A 79 -28.22 -35.58 -5.76
CA THR A 79 -26.99 -36.28 -5.37
C THR A 79 -25.80 -35.35 -5.53
N LEU A 80 -24.91 -35.35 -4.55
CA LEU A 80 -23.66 -34.62 -4.54
C LEU A 80 -22.52 -35.58 -4.86
N TYR A 81 -21.61 -35.13 -5.71
CA TYR A 81 -20.47 -35.92 -6.16
C TYR A 81 -19.16 -35.15 -6.03
N ALA A 82 -18.08 -35.90 -5.79
CA ALA A 82 -16.70 -35.44 -5.88
C ALA A 82 -16.14 -35.75 -7.26
N ASP A 83 -15.39 -34.80 -7.83
CA ASP A 83 -14.67 -34.99 -9.08
C ASP A 83 -13.23 -35.42 -8.78
N ILE A 84 -12.94 -36.71 -8.84
CA ILE A 84 -11.63 -37.29 -8.52
C ILE A 84 -10.81 -37.66 -9.77
N ARG A 85 -11.28 -37.26 -10.96
CA ARG A 85 -10.65 -37.61 -12.25
C ARG A 85 -9.21 -37.13 -12.31
N ASP A 86 -8.32 -37.98 -12.81
CA ASP A 86 -6.98 -37.56 -13.24
C ASP A 86 -7.08 -36.72 -14.52
N LEU A 87 -6.68 -35.46 -14.45
CA LEU A 87 -6.89 -34.50 -15.53
C LEU A 87 -5.97 -34.79 -16.72
N GLY A 88 -6.38 -34.37 -17.91
CA GLY A 88 -5.60 -34.56 -19.15
C GLY A 88 -5.58 -35.98 -19.71
N THR A 89 -6.42 -36.89 -19.19
CA THR A 89 -6.50 -38.30 -19.60
C THR A 89 -7.49 -38.56 -20.75
N VAL A 90 -8.43 -37.64 -20.99
CA VAL A 90 -9.46 -37.80 -22.04
C VAL A 90 -8.83 -37.57 -23.40
N GLN A 91 -8.80 -38.62 -24.23
CA GLN A 91 -8.28 -38.53 -25.60
C GLN A 91 -9.24 -37.73 -26.48
N VAL A 92 -8.88 -36.47 -26.78
CA VAL A 92 -9.61 -35.70 -27.81
C VAL A 92 -9.34 -36.35 -29.17
N ARG A 93 -10.38 -36.90 -29.79
CA ARG A 93 -10.33 -37.45 -31.15
C ARG A 93 -10.41 -36.29 -32.14
N VAL A 94 -9.52 -36.27 -33.13
CA VAL A 94 -9.45 -35.21 -34.16
C VAL A 94 -10.72 -35.18 -35.02
N GLU A 95 -11.46 -36.28 -35.05
CA GLU A 95 -12.58 -36.56 -35.96
C GLU A 95 -13.96 -36.26 -35.36
N GLU A 96 -14.08 -36.03 -34.05
CA GLU A 96 -15.36 -35.67 -33.43
C GLU A 96 -15.61 -34.16 -33.63
N PRO A 97 -16.70 -33.75 -34.32
CA PRO A 97 -17.04 -32.35 -34.44
C PRO A 97 -17.23 -31.77 -33.04
N VAL A 98 -16.62 -30.62 -32.75
CA VAL A 98 -16.84 -29.86 -31.50
C VAL A 98 -18.35 -29.70 -31.18
N ARG A 99 -19.22 -29.77 -32.19
CA ARG A 99 -20.69 -29.75 -32.06
C ARG A 99 -21.31 -30.97 -31.35
N GLU A 100 -20.76 -32.17 -31.48
CA GLU A 100 -21.28 -33.37 -30.77
C GLU A 100 -20.88 -33.35 -29.29
N LEU A 101 -19.83 -32.60 -28.93
CA LEU A 101 -19.42 -32.30 -27.54
C LEU A 101 -20.28 -31.21 -26.87
N ILE A 102 -21.21 -30.56 -27.59
CA ILE A 102 -22.07 -29.47 -27.07
C ILE A 102 -23.33 -29.98 -26.36
N GLU A 103 -23.69 -31.27 -26.49
CA GLU A 103 -24.87 -31.77 -25.78
C GLU A 103 -24.67 -31.65 -24.26
N LYS A 104 -25.50 -30.80 -23.62
CA LYS A 104 -25.53 -30.64 -22.17
C LYS A 104 -25.76 -32.01 -21.55
N VAL A 105 -24.91 -32.41 -20.59
CA VAL A 105 -25.15 -33.63 -19.83
C VAL A 105 -26.43 -33.41 -19.02
N PRO A 106 -27.54 -34.12 -19.31
CA PRO A 106 -28.80 -33.84 -18.65
C PRO A 106 -28.68 -34.17 -17.16
N GLY A 107 -29.01 -33.20 -16.31
CA GLY A 107 -29.19 -33.45 -14.88
C GLY A 107 -27.94 -33.42 -14.00
N ILE A 108 -26.79 -32.91 -14.47
CA ILE A 108 -25.61 -32.64 -13.62
C ILE A 108 -25.05 -31.22 -13.84
N VAL A 109 -24.55 -30.59 -12.78
CA VAL A 109 -23.99 -29.22 -12.77
C VAL A 109 -22.70 -29.19 -11.97
N PRO A 110 -21.55 -28.86 -12.59
CA PRO A 110 -20.30 -28.69 -11.86
C PRO A 110 -20.22 -27.30 -11.20
N TYR A 111 -19.75 -27.27 -9.96
CA TYR A 111 -19.52 -26.06 -9.18
C TYR A 111 -18.02 -25.85 -8.94
N PHE A 112 -17.58 -24.61 -9.16
CA PHE A 112 -16.17 -24.23 -9.15
C PHE A 112 -15.91 -23.13 -8.15
N HIS A 113 -14.81 -23.23 -7.42
CA HIS A 113 -14.32 -22.13 -6.59
C HIS A 113 -13.79 -20.98 -7.49
N PRO A 114 -13.94 -19.71 -7.09
CA PRO A 114 -13.42 -18.57 -7.87
C PRO A 114 -11.93 -18.64 -8.23
N PHE A 115 -11.12 -19.34 -7.42
CA PHE A 115 -9.70 -19.59 -7.68
C PHE A 115 -9.42 -20.48 -8.90
N LYS A 116 -10.44 -21.14 -9.47
CA LYS A 116 -10.34 -21.81 -10.78
C LYS A 116 -10.00 -20.84 -11.91
N TYR A 117 -10.16 -19.53 -11.70
CA TYR A 117 -9.62 -18.51 -12.59
C TYR A 117 -8.17 -18.80 -13.02
N PHE A 118 -7.31 -19.28 -12.11
CA PHE A 118 -5.91 -19.60 -12.41
C PHE A 118 -5.78 -20.66 -13.51
N ALA A 119 -6.48 -21.79 -13.35
CA ALA A 119 -6.48 -22.86 -14.35
C ALA A 119 -7.05 -22.40 -15.69
N PHE A 120 -8.19 -21.70 -15.69
CA PHE A 120 -8.79 -21.16 -16.91
C PHE A 120 -7.89 -20.14 -17.61
N TRP A 121 -7.19 -19.29 -16.85
CA TRP A 121 -6.25 -18.34 -17.44
C TRP A 121 -5.12 -19.06 -18.17
N HIS A 122 -4.51 -20.08 -17.56
CA HIS A 122 -3.47 -20.89 -18.20
C HIS A 122 -3.97 -21.64 -19.44
N ILE A 123 -5.16 -22.26 -19.36
CA ILE A 123 -5.80 -22.90 -20.51
C ILE A 123 -6.01 -21.90 -21.65
N LYS A 124 -6.49 -20.68 -21.34
CA LYS A 124 -6.63 -19.61 -22.34
C LYS A 124 -5.29 -19.26 -22.98
N GLN A 125 -4.19 -19.20 -22.23
CA GLN A 125 -2.86 -18.90 -22.80
C GLN A 125 -2.39 -19.98 -23.77
N ILE A 126 -2.72 -21.26 -23.52
CA ILE A 126 -2.38 -22.35 -24.44
C ILE A 126 -3.25 -22.31 -25.69
N MET A 127 -4.54 -22.03 -25.52
CA MET A 127 -5.51 -21.99 -26.62
C MET A 127 -5.39 -20.75 -27.52
N GLN A 128 -4.54 -19.78 -27.16
CA GLN A 128 -4.27 -18.62 -28.00
C GLN A 128 -3.52 -19.02 -29.27
N LEU A 129 -4.12 -18.70 -30.42
CA LEU A 129 -3.47 -18.85 -31.73
C LEU A 129 -2.21 -17.99 -31.76
N ARG A 130 -1.07 -18.59 -32.14
CA ARG A 130 0.22 -17.90 -32.23
C ARG A 130 0.45 -17.33 -33.63
N ILE A 131 -0.63 -16.83 -34.23
CA ILE A 131 -0.63 -16.28 -35.58
C ILE A 131 -0.60 -14.75 -35.46
N HIS A 132 0.47 -14.15 -35.97
CA HIS A 132 0.62 -12.71 -35.98
C HIS A 132 -0.43 -12.08 -36.94
N PRO A 133 -1.01 -10.90 -36.63
CA PRO A 133 -2.00 -10.25 -37.50
C PRO A 133 -1.56 -10.11 -38.97
N TYR A 134 -0.28 -9.79 -39.23
CA TYR A 134 0.28 -9.76 -40.59
C TYR A 134 0.25 -11.10 -41.32
N GLN A 135 0.31 -12.24 -40.62
CA GLN A 135 0.19 -13.57 -41.23
C GLN A 135 -1.26 -13.88 -41.62
N MET A 136 -2.24 -13.32 -40.89
CA MET A 136 -3.66 -13.41 -41.24
C MET A 136 -4.01 -12.68 -42.54
N MET A 137 -3.21 -11.70 -42.95
CA MET A 137 -3.39 -10.95 -44.20
C MET A 137 -3.05 -11.75 -45.46
N ASN A 138 -2.49 -12.96 -45.35
CA ASN A 138 -2.26 -13.87 -46.47
C ASN A 138 -3.23 -15.05 -46.37
N PRO A 139 -4.42 -15.01 -47.01
CA PRO A 139 -5.46 -16.01 -46.84
C PRO A 139 -4.99 -17.44 -47.12
N ASN A 140 -4.16 -17.62 -48.16
CA ASN A 140 -3.67 -18.95 -48.56
C ASN A 140 -2.75 -19.55 -47.51
N ARG A 141 -1.89 -18.74 -46.87
CA ARG A 141 -0.99 -19.20 -45.80
C ARG A 141 -1.67 -19.26 -44.44
N TYR A 142 -2.71 -18.45 -44.22
CA TYR A 142 -3.42 -18.41 -42.95
C TYR A 142 -4.06 -19.77 -42.62
N HIS A 143 -4.71 -20.41 -43.60
CA HIS A 143 -5.29 -21.74 -43.41
C HIS A 143 -4.23 -22.79 -43.04
N GLU A 144 -3.11 -22.84 -43.77
CA GLU A 144 -2.01 -23.75 -43.46
C GLU A 144 -1.41 -23.52 -42.06
N MET A 145 -1.31 -22.26 -41.64
CA MET A 145 -0.81 -21.89 -40.31
C MET A 145 -1.80 -22.28 -39.21
N LEU A 146 -3.09 -22.07 -39.44
CA LEU A 146 -4.14 -22.47 -38.51
C LEU A 146 -4.16 -23.99 -38.32
N ASP A 147 -4.08 -24.77 -39.41
CA ASP A 147 -4.05 -26.22 -39.35
C ASP A 147 -2.81 -26.72 -38.57
N ARG A 148 -1.66 -26.09 -38.78
CA ARG A 148 -0.43 -26.39 -38.02
C ARG A 148 -0.55 -26.06 -36.53
N ASP A 149 -1.11 -24.91 -36.19
CA ASP A 149 -1.33 -24.50 -34.80
C ASP A 149 -2.30 -25.46 -34.09
N ILE A 150 -3.38 -25.87 -34.77
CA ILE A 150 -4.34 -26.87 -34.29
C ILE A 150 -3.66 -28.23 -34.09
N GLU A 151 -2.89 -28.70 -35.08
CA GLU A 151 -2.15 -29.96 -34.98
C GLU A 151 -1.12 -29.94 -33.84
N PHE A 152 -0.42 -28.81 -33.66
CA PHE A 152 0.51 -28.62 -32.56
C PHE A 152 -0.20 -28.68 -31.21
N PHE A 153 -1.34 -27.99 -31.08
CA PHE A 153 -2.17 -28.04 -29.88
C PHE A 153 -2.62 -29.46 -29.56
N TYR A 154 -3.13 -30.22 -30.53
CA TYR A 154 -3.55 -31.61 -30.31
C TYR A 154 -2.39 -32.53 -29.90
N ARG A 155 -1.20 -32.35 -30.52
CA ARG A 155 0.00 -33.09 -30.13
C ARG A 155 0.43 -32.76 -28.71
N TRP A 156 0.41 -31.48 -28.35
CA TRP A 156 0.71 -31.04 -26.98
C TRP A 156 -0.30 -31.60 -25.99
N ALA A 157 -1.61 -31.49 -26.26
CA ALA A 157 -2.68 -31.95 -25.39
C ALA A 157 -2.62 -33.46 -25.07
N LYS A 158 -2.06 -34.27 -25.97
CA LYS A 158 -1.84 -35.72 -25.78
C LYS A 158 -0.52 -36.06 -25.08
N SER A 159 0.30 -35.06 -24.76
CA SER A 159 1.61 -35.29 -24.13
C SER A 159 1.49 -35.42 -22.61
N GLU A 160 2.36 -36.24 -22.02
CA GLU A 160 2.49 -36.35 -20.56
C GLU A 160 2.82 -35.00 -19.91
N ASN A 161 3.51 -34.11 -20.63
CA ASN A 161 3.79 -32.76 -20.15
C ASN A 161 2.52 -31.93 -20.00
N ALA A 162 1.59 -32.01 -20.95
CA ALA A 162 0.29 -31.32 -20.83
C ALA A 162 -0.50 -31.86 -19.64
N LYS A 163 -0.53 -33.19 -19.48
CA LYS A 163 -1.16 -33.86 -18.35
C LYS A 163 -0.58 -33.37 -17.01
N ALA A 164 0.74 -33.32 -16.90
CA ALA A 164 1.43 -32.85 -15.70
C ALA A 164 1.16 -31.36 -15.40
N LEU A 165 1.16 -30.51 -16.44
CA LEU A 165 0.89 -29.07 -16.28
C LEU A 165 -0.56 -28.79 -15.84
N ILE A 166 -1.54 -29.45 -16.47
CA ILE A 166 -2.96 -29.30 -16.12
C ILE A 166 -3.20 -29.74 -14.68
N ASN A 167 -2.66 -30.90 -14.28
CA ASN A 167 -2.75 -31.36 -12.90
C ASN A 167 -2.04 -30.40 -11.93
N ARG A 168 -0.86 -29.89 -12.26
CA ARG A 168 -0.15 -28.89 -11.43
C ARG A 168 -0.99 -27.62 -11.22
N TRP A 169 -1.66 -27.11 -12.25
CA TRP A 169 -2.53 -25.94 -12.09
C TRP A 169 -3.72 -26.22 -11.18
N ASP A 170 -4.33 -27.39 -11.32
CA ASP A 170 -5.43 -27.79 -10.46
C ASP A 170 -4.99 -27.99 -9.01
N GLU A 171 -3.84 -28.62 -8.79
CA GLU A 171 -3.20 -28.81 -7.48
C GLU A 171 -2.91 -27.49 -6.76
N ILE A 172 -2.36 -26.49 -7.48
CA ILE A 172 -2.16 -25.13 -6.95
C ILE A 172 -3.51 -24.52 -6.54
N THR A 173 -4.52 -24.61 -7.39
CA THR A 173 -5.85 -24.11 -7.08
C THR A 173 -6.44 -24.82 -5.86
N GLN A 174 -6.35 -26.14 -5.77
CA GLN A 174 -6.88 -26.92 -4.65
C GLN A 174 -6.24 -26.54 -3.33
N LEU A 175 -4.92 -26.36 -3.30
CA LEU A 175 -4.24 -25.91 -2.09
C LEU A 175 -4.76 -24.53 -1.67
N ALA A 176 -4.94 -23.60 -2.61
CA ALA A 176 -5.51 -22.28 -2.32
C ALA A 176 -6.97 -22.39 -1.82
N VAL A 177 -7.80 -23.23 -2.42
CA VAL A 177 -9.22 -23.45 -2.04
C VAL A 177 -9.31 -24.03 -0.64
N ALA A 178 -8.50 -25.04 -0.32
CA ALA A 178 -8.46 -25.65 1.00
C ALA A 178 -8.00 -24.66 2.07
N THR A 179 -7.13 -23.72 1.71
CA THR A 179 -6.51 -22.76 2.65
C THR A 179 -7.32 -21.48 2.82
N GLU A 180 -8.19 -21.17 1.86
CA GLU A 180 -9.04 -19.99 1.81
C GLU A 180 -9.66 -19.64 3.17
N PRO A 181 -10.48 -20.52 3.79
CA PRO A 181 -11.20 -20.17 5.02
C PRO A 181 -10.27 -19.83 6.20
N CYS A 182 -9.06 -20.39 6.25
CA CYS A 182 -8.12 -20.20 7.37
C CYS A 182 -7.52 -18.80 7.44
N THR A 183 -7.29 -18.16 6.29
CA THR A 183 -6.48 -16.92 6.22
C THR A 183 -7.22 -15.78 5.55
N TYR A 184 -8.26 -16.07 4.77
CA TYR A 184 -9.05 -15.06 4.08
C TYR A 184 -9.65 -14.00 5.01
N PRO A 185 -10.22 -14.34 6.20
CA PRO A 185 -10.76 -13.32 7.10
C PRO A 185 -9.71 -12.31 7.57
N GLN A 186 -8.46 -12.76 7.79
CA GLN A 186 -7.35 -11.89 8.18
C GLN A 186 -6.94 -10.95 7.03
N ILE A 187 -6.96 -11.44 5.78
CA ILE A 187 -6.53 -10.68 4.59
C ILE A 187 -7.60 -9.66 4.17
N ILE A 188 -8.87 -10.07 4.17
CA ILE A 188 -9.98 -9.25 3.68
C ILE A 188 -10.55 -8.34 4.77
N GLY A 189 -10.40 -8.73 6.06
CA GLY A 189 -10.92 -7.99 7.21
C GLY A 189 -12.42 -8.18 7.43
N SER A 190 -13.03 -9.20 6.81
CA SER A 190 -14.43 -9.57 7.00
C SER A 190 -14.56 -11.09 7.07
N ILE A 191 -15.50 -11.55 7.90
CA ILE A 191 -15.82 -12.96 8.07
C ILE A 191 -17.29 -13.19 7.73
N ARG A 192 -17.54 -14.19 6.88
CA ARG A 192 -18.86 -14.73 6.59
C ARG A 192 -19.14 -15.86 7.58
N TYR A 193 -20.35 -15.83 8.13
CA TYR A 193 -20.86 -16.85 9.03
C TYR A 193 -22.39 -16.92 8.92
N PRO A 194 -23.00 -18.09 9.16
CA PRO A 194 -24.44 -18.25 9.15
C PRO A 194 -25.10 -17.55 10.36
N PRO A 195 -26.36 -17.08 10.24
CA PRO A 195 -27.03 -16.30 11.29
C PRO A 195 -27.26 -17.05 12.60
N GLN A 196 -27.08 -18.37 12.61
CA GLN A 196 -27.29 -19.25 13.76
C GLN A 196 -26.08 -19.29 14.72
N ILE A 197 -24.91 -18.80 14.32
CA ILE A 197 -23.68 -18.84 15.14
C ILE A 197 -23.09 -17.44 15.33
N THR A 198 -22.23 -17.28 16.34
CA THR A 198 -21.51 -16.02 16.56
C THR A 198 -20.25 -15.91 15.70
N VAL A 199 -19.67 -14.70 15.62
CA VAL A 199 -18.39 -14.48 14.95
C VAL A 199 -17.26 -15.26 15.64
N GLU A 200 -17.31 -15.34 16.97
CA GLU A 200 -16.36 -16.05 17.80
C GLU A 200 -16.44 -17.56 17.56
N ASP A 201 -17.65 -18.13 17.48
CA ASP A 201 -17.84 -19.55 17.15
C ASP A 201 -17.30 -19.87 15.76
N GLN A 202 -17.56 -19.00 14.77
CA GLN A 202 -17.03 -19.20 13.44
C GLN A 202 -15.50 -19.15 13.42
N ARG A 203 -14.88 -18.25 14.18
CA ARG A 203 -13.41 -18.20 14.31
C ARG A 203 -12.87 -19.49 14.92
N ALA A 204 -13.52 -20.02 15.96
CA ALA A 204 -13.12 -21.29 16.57
C ALA A 204 -13.20 -22.45 15.57
N ASN A 205 -14.28 -22.52 14.77
CA ASN A 205 -14.42 -23.55 13.72
C ASN A 205 -13.32 -23.44 12.64
N ILE A 206 -12.96 -22.20 12.27
CA ILE A 206 -11.86 -21.93 11.33
C ILE A 206 -10.51 -22.35 11.93
N GLU A 207 -10.24 -22.06 13.20
CA GLU A 207 -9.01 -22.46 13.90
C GLU A 207 -8.89 -23.99 14.04
N GLU A 208 -9.99 -24.68 14.30
CA GLU A 208 -10.04 -26.13 14.32
C GLU A 208 -9.70 -26.71 12.94
N TYR A 209 -10.34 -26.20 11.89
CA TYR A 209 -10.05 -26.60 10.51
C TYR A 209 -8.60 -26.27 10.10
N GLN A 210 -8.07 -25.11 10.53
CA GLN A 210 -6.67 -24.73 10.31
C GLN A 210 -5.71 -25.74 10.94
N THR A 211 -6.04 -26.25 12.12
CA THR A 211 -5.24 -27.29 12.80
C THR A 211 -5.22 -28.58 11.99
N GLN A 212 -6.35 -28.98 11.39
CA GLN A 212 -6.44 -30.15 10.51
C GLN A 212 -5.62 -29.96 9.23
N LEU A 213 -5.67 -28.77 8.63
CA LEU A 213 -4.96 -28.45 7.39
C LEU A 213 -3.43 -28.37 7.57
N LYS A 214 -2.97 -28.04 8.78
CA LYS A 214 -1.54 -27.92 9.11
C LYS A 214 -0.75 -29.18 8.77
N ASP A 215 -1.30 -30.36 9.08
CA ASP A 215 -0.61 -31.64 8.82
C ASP A 215 -0.36 -31.86 7.32
N HIS A 216 -1.29 -31.42 6.46
CA HIS A 216 -1.11 -31.47 5.01
C HIS A 216 -0.02 -30.53 4.53
N TYR A 217 0.08 -29.32 5.10
CA TYR A 217 1.17 -28.39 4.80
C TYR A 217 2.53 -29.00 5.17
N LEU A 218 2.63 -29.59 6.36
CA LEU A 218 3.86 -30.25 6.82
C LEU A 218 4.25 -31.43 5.92
N GLN A 219 3.28 -32.21 5.44
CA GLN A 219 3.52 -33.32 4.50
C GLN A 219 3.98 -32.85 3.12
N ILE A 220 3.46 -31.74 2.61
CA ILE A 220 3.90 -31.16 1.32
C ILE A 220 5.33 -30.63 1.44
N GLY A 221 5.65 -30.01 2.57
CA GLY A 221 6.96 -29.38 2.80
C GLY A 221 7.04 -27.95 2.26
N ILE A 222 7.97 -27.17 2.83
CA ILE A 222 8.05 -25.73 2.60
C ILE A 222 8.52 -25.34 1.18
N GLU A 223 9.44 -26.10 0.59
CA GLU A 223 10.02 -25.75 -0.72
C GLU A 223 9.00 -25.89 -1.87
N PRO A 224 8.22 -26.98 -1.98
CA PRO A 224 7.14 -27.04 -2.96
C PRO A 224 6.11 -25.92 -2.77
N ILE A 225 5.81 -25.54 -1.54
CA ILE A 225 4.89 -24.43 -1.25
C ILE A 225 5.46 -23.10 -1.75
N LYS A 226 6.76 -22.85 -1.56
CA LYS A 226 7.42 -21.64 -2.09
C LYS A 226 7.35 -21.60 -3.62
N GLU A 227 7.53 -22.73 -4.30
CA GLU A 227 7.36 -22.81 -5.76
C GLU A 227 5.93 -22.48 -6.19
N ILE A 228 4.91 -23.01 -5.49
CA ILE A 228 3.51 -22.70 -5.76
C ILE A 228 3.23 -21.19 -5.61
N ILE A 229 3.69 -20.58 -4.52
CA ILE A 229 3.51 -19.14 -4.27
C ILE A 229 4.21 -18.33 -5.38
N ARG A 230 5.41 -18.77 -5.79
CA ARG A 230 6.17 -18.14 -6.87
C ARG A 230 5.44 -18.22 -8.22
N ASP A 231 4.90 -19.38 -8.57
CA ASP A 231 4.13 -19.59 -9.80
C ASP A 231 2.93 -18.65 -9.86
N LEU A 232 2.18 -18.53 -8.76
CA LEU A 232 1.06 -17.58 -8.66
C LEU A 232 1.51 -16.13 -8.83
N CYS A 233 2.63 -15.76 -8.21
CA CYS A 233 3.18 -14.41 -8.27
C CYS A 233 3.71 -14.04 -9.66
N ILE A 234 4.35 -14.99 -10.35
CA ILE A 234 4.82 -14.83 -11.73
C ILE A 234 3.63 -14.71 -12.67
N SER A 235 2.65 -15.60 -12.57
CA SER A 235 1.43 -15.54 -13.40
C SER A 235 0.66 -14.23 -13.19
N ALA A 236 0.61 -13.70 -11.97
CA ALA A 236 0.01 -12.39 -11.71
C ALA A 236 0.71 -11.27 -12.49
N GLU A 237 2.04 -11.30 -12.58
CA GLU A 237 2.83 -10.29 -13.30
C GLU A 237 2.81 -10.49 -14.82
N MET A 238 2.57 -11.72 -15.29
CA MET A 238 2.28 -11.97 -16.71
C MET A 238 0.92 -11.42 -17.13
N ILE A 239 -0.07 -11.45 -16.22
CA ILE A 239 -1.41 -10.90 -16.47
C ILE A 239 -1.37 -9.36 -16.50
N GLU A 240 -0.73 -8.76 -15.50
CA GLU A 240 -0.58 -7.32 -15.36
C GLU A 240 0.86 -6.99 -14.89
N PRO A 241 1.69 -6.38 -15.74
CA PRO A 241 3.11 -6.19 -15.42
C PRO A 241 3.38 -5.09 -14.38
N ASN A 242 2.41 -4.21 -14.08
CA ASN A 242 2.62 -3.12 -13.15
C ASN A 242 2.54 -3.56 -11.67
N LYS A 243 3.70 -4.00 -11.14
CA LYS A 243 3.85 -4.45 -9.75
C LYS A 243 3.44 -3.41 -8.70
N SER A 244 3.76 -2.13 -8.93
CA SER A 244 3.46 -1.05 -7.99
C SER A 244 1.95 -0.89 -7.77
N ILE A 245 1.16 -1.06 -8.84
CA ILE A 245 -0.30 -1.04 -8.75
C ILE A 245 -0.81 -2.24 -7.96
N HIS A 246 -0.19 -3.43 -8.11
CA HIS A 246 -0.58 -4.60 -7.32
C HIS A 246 -0.44 -4.32 -5.82
N SER A 247 0.74 -3.86 -5.40
CA SER A 247 1.01 -3.52 -4.00
C SER A 247 0.06 -2.43 -3.49
N LEU A 248 -0.21 -1.39 -4.30
CA LEU A 248 -1.15 -0.33 -3.91
C LEU A 248 -2.57 -0.87 -3.68
N LEU A 249 -3.10 -1.70 -4.58
CA LEU A 249 -4.46 -2.22 -4.45
C LEU A 249 -4.61 -3.19 -3.27
N ARG A 250 -3.52 -3.81 -2.81
CA ARG A 250 -3.55 -4.64 -1.60
C ARG A 250 -3.77 -3.83 -0.33
N PHE A 251 -3.50 -2.53 -0.34
CA PHE A 251 -3.82 -1.64 0.78
C PHE A 251 -5.28 -1.18 0.80
N MET A 252 -6.05 -1.47 -0.24
CA MET A 252 -7.48 -1.17 -0.25
C MET A 252 -8.24 -2.03 0.77
N ASN A 253 -9.43 -1.58 1.15
CA ASN A 253 -10.38 -2.43 1.87
C ASN A 253 -10.63 -3.73 1.07
N GLY A 254 -10.62 -4.87 1.75
CA GLY A 254 -10.74 -6.19 1.12
C GLY A 254 -11.99 -6.35 0.26
N GLY A 255 -13.13 -5.81 0.69
CA GLY A 255 -14.38 -5.84 -0.08
C GLY A 255 -14.31 -5.04 -1.39
N GLN A 256 -13.46 -4.01 -1.47
CA GLN A 256 -13.20 -3.28 -2.71
C GLN A 256 -12.15 -4.00 -3.57
N ARG A 257 -11.13 -4.61 -2.95
CA ARG A 257 -10.10 -5.41 -3.63
C ARG A 257 -10.71 -6.52 -4.48
N ILE A 258 -11.74 -7.21 -4.00
CA ILE A 258 -12.41 -8.31 -4.72
C ILE A 258 -13.22 -7.83 -5.94
N LYS A 259 -13.67 -6.56 -5.93
CA LYS A 259 -14.47 -5.98 -7.02
C LYS A 259 -13.63 -5.50 -8.20
N VAL A 260 -12.31 -5.49 -8.06
CA VAL A 260 -11.39 -5.09 -9.13
C VAL A 260 -11.57 -6.03 -10.33
N LYS A 261 -11.76 -5.44 -11.51
CA LYS A 261 -11.98 -6.13 -12.79
C LYS A 261 -10.77 -5.96 -13.71
N GLY A 262 -10.84 -6.53 -14.91
CA GLY A 262 -9.76 -6.47 -15.89
C GLY A 262 -8.62 -7.43 -15.59
N ASN A 263 -7.50 -7.28 -16.30
CA ASN A 263 -6.26 -8.00 -16.04
C ASN A 263 -5.81 -7.80 -14.58
N LEU A 264 -5.87 -6.56 -14.11
CA LEU A 264 -5.54 -6.21 -12.74
C LEU A 264 -6.38 -7.00 -11.72
N GLY A 265 -7.68 -7.17 -11.95
CA GLY A 265 -8.54 -8.00 -11.09
C GLY A 265 -8.13 -9.48 -11.06
N GLY A 266 -7.63 -10.01 -12.17
CA GLY A 266 -7.05 -11.35 -12.27
C GLY A 266 -5.73 -11.47 -11.51
N ALA A 267 -4.82 -10.53 -11.72
CA ALA A 267 -3.53 -10.50 -11.04
C ALA A 267 -3.69 -10.38 -9.51
N ILE A 268 -4.61 -9.53 -9.04
CA ILE A 268 -4.92 -9.38 -7.62
C ILE A 268 -5.50 -10.67 -7.01
N LEU A 269 -6.30 -11.43 -7.77
CA LEU A 269 -6.83 -12.72 -7.34
C LEU A 269 -5.71 -13.75 -7.17
N LEU A 270 -4.74 -13.81 -8.09
CA LEU A 270 -3.58 -14.69 -7.96
C LEU A 270 -2.68 -14.30 -6.79
N LYS A 271 -2.48 -12.99 -6.55
CA LYS A 271 -1.77 -12.49 -5.36
C LYS A 271 -2.53 -12.81 -4.07
N LEU A 272 -3.86 -12.84 -4.09
CA LEU A 272 -4.67 -13.29 -2.96
C LEU A 272 -4.47 -14.78 -2.68
N MET A 273 -4.50 -15.64 -3.72
CA MET A 273 -4.20 -17.06 -3.58
C MET A 273 -2.81 -17.29 -2.98
N ALA A 274 -1.80 -16.56 -3.49
CA ALA A 274 -0.43 -16.60 -2.99
C ALA A 274 -0.34 -16.20 -1.50
N GLU A 275 -1.05 -15.14 -1.11
CA GLU A 275 -1.08 -14.64 0.26
C GLU A 275 -1.76 -15.62 1.24
N ILE A 276 -2.86 -16.23 0.81
CA ILE A 276 -3.59 -17.26 1.55
C ILE A 276 -2.65 -18.44 1.86
N ILE A 277 -1.96 -18.94 0.84
CA ILE A 277 -1.02 -20.07 0.98
C ILE A 277 0.18 -19.67 1.84
N ARG A 278 0.77 -18.48 1.62
CA ARG A 278 1.92 -18.00 2.38
C ARG A 278 1.61 -17.91 3.86
N ARG A 279 0.52 -17.25 4.26
CA ARG A 279 0.15 -17.09 5.68
C ARG A 279 -0.06 -18.44 6.36
N MET A 280 -0.69 -19.39 5.68
CA MET A 280 -0.87 -20.74 6.21
C MET A 280 0.47 -21.47 6.36
N ALA A 281 1.39 -21.31 5.40
CA ALA A 281 2.73 -21.86 5.50
C ALA A 281 3.53 -21.24 6.67
N GLU A 282 3.49 -19.92 6.83
CA GLU A 282 4.14 -19.24 7.97
C GLU A 282 3.64 -19.78 9.32
N SER A 283 2.31 -19.93 9.46
CA SER A 283 1.69 -20.53 10.66
C SER A 283 2.06 -22.00 10.86
N SER A 284 2.11 -22.79 9.78
CA SER A 284 2.37 -24.23 9.84
C SER A 284 3.83 -24.53 10.20
N PHE A 285 4.77 -23.81 9.60
CA PHE A 285 6.21 -24.04 9.75
C PHE A 285 6.90 -23.14 10.79
N GLY A 286 6.22 -22.11 11.31
CA GLY A 286 6.81 -21.16 12.26
C GLY A 286 7.92 -20.31 11.66
N VAL A 287 7.81 -19.97 10.37
CA VAL A 287 8.79 -19.19 9.61
C VAL A 287 8.16 -17.92 9.03
N GLN A 288 8.98 -16.97 8.61
CA GLN A 288 8.54 -15.82 7.82
C GLN A 288 9.00 -15.99 6.38
N LEU A 289 8.05 -15.97 5.45
CA LEU A 289 8.31 -16.04 4.02
C LEU A 289 8.31 -14.63 3.40
N PRO A 290 9.01 -14.42 2.28
CA PRO A 290 8.92 -13.17 1.52
C PRO A 290 7.48 -12.86 1.12
N GLU A 291 7.11 -11.58 1.07
CA GLU A 291 5.78 -11.16 0.63
C GLU A 291 5.62 -11.34 -0.89
N GLU A 292 4.38 -11.31 -1.38
CA GLU A 292 4.04 -11.70 -2.75
C GLU A 292 4.61 -10.75 -3.81
N ASP A 293 4.93 -9.50 -3.46
CA ASP A 293 5.63 -8.56 -4.34
C ASP A 293 7.12 -8.90 -4.53
N GLU A 294 7.68 -9.73 -3.64
CA GLU A 294 9.05 -10.23 -3.71
C GLU A 294 9.17 -11.57 -4.45
N MET A 295 8.08 -12.35 -4.51
CA MET A 295 8.07 -13.70 -5.08
C MET A 295 7.73 -13.75 -6.58
N GLY A 296 7.69 -12.62 -7.27
CA GLY A 296 7.48 -12.55 -8.73
C GLY A 296 8.77 -12.53 -9.54
N PHE A 297 8.77 -11.84 -10.69
CA PHE A 297 9.98 -11.61 -11.49
C PHE A 297 10.99 -10.70 -10.77
N GLY A 298 12.28 -10.97 -10.97
CA GLY A 298 13.36 -10.19 -10.39
C GLY A 298 13.74 -10.63 -8.97
N MET A 299 14.70 -9.92 -8.39
CA MET A 299 15.23 -10.20 -7.06
C MET A 299 15.32 -8.90 -6.26
N TRP A 300 14.82 -8.93 -5.03
CA TRP A 300 15.12 -7.89 -4.05
C TRP A 300 16.47 -8.17 -3.42
N VAL A 301 17.30 -7.13 -3.31
CA VAL A 301 18.53 -7.20 -2.53
C VAL A 301 18.17 -7.19 -1.05
N GLU A 302 18.82 -8.03 -0.26
CA GLU A 302 18.58 -8.13 1.18
C GLU A 302 18.71 -6.75 1.87
N GLY A 303 17.71 -6.40 2.69
CA GLY A 303 17.64 -5.12 3.41
C GLY A 303 17.27 -3.91 2.54
N ALA A 304 17.03 -4.06 1.24
CA ALA A 304 16.59 -2.94 0.40
C ALA A 304 15.19 -2.44 0.78
N ARG A 305 14.23 -3.34 1.05
CA ARG A 305 12.88 -2.96 1.48
C ARG A 305 12.89 -2.24 2.82
N GLU A 306 13.68 -2.71 3.79
CA GLU A 306 13.86 -2.00 5.06
C GLU A 306 14.42 -0.58 4.89
N LYS A 307 15.34 -0.36 3.94
CA LYS A 307 15.87 0.99 3.65
C LYS A 307 14.86 1.88 2.95
N ILE A 308 14.03 1.31 2.08
CA ILE A 308 13.08 2.05 1.23
C ILE A 308 11.78 2.33 1.99
N TYR A 309 11.25 1.36 2.73
CA TYR A 309 9.93 1.40 3.36
C TYR A 309 9.99 1.36 4.89
N GLY A 310 11.19 1.28 5.48
CA GLY A 310 11.36 1.09 6.92
C GLY A 310 11.03 -0.30 7.44
N SER A 311 10.61 -1.21 6.55
CA SER A 311 10.13 -2.54 6.88
C SER A 311 10.38 -3.53 5.73
N ASN A 312 10.75 -4.76 6.06
CA ASN A 312 10.79 -5.87 5.10
C ASN A 312 9.41 -6.51 4.87
N ARG A 313 8.37 -6.05 5.57
CA ARG A 313 6.99 -6.52 5.41
C ARG A 313 6.06 -5.32 5.31
N ILE A 314 5.55 -5.01 4.13
CA ILE A 314 4.78 -3.79 3.90
C ILE A 314 3.27 -4.08 4.04
N PHE A 315 2.83 -5.31 3.75
CA PHE A 315 1.43 -5.70 3.88
C PHE A 315 1.11 -6.16 5.31
N ASP A 316 2.12 -6.68 6.00
CA ASP A 316 1.97 -7.26 7.33
C ASP A 316 2.48 -6.38 8.48
N ASN A 317 3.44 -5.48 8.26
CA ASN A 317 3.79 -4.49 9.28
C ASN A 317 2.91 -3.24 9.15
N GLY A 318 2.48 -2.74 10.31
CA GLY A 318 1.38 -1.80 10.48
C GLY A 318 1.46 -0.46 9.73
N LEU A 319 0.48 0.40 10.05
CA LEU A 319 0.09 1.62 9.32
C LEU A 319 1.23 2.47 8.74
N LEU A 320 2.39 2.55 9.42
CA LEU A 320 3.54 3.35 9.00
C LEU A 320 4.22 2.86 7.71
N ALA A 321 4.42 1.54 7.53
CA ALA A 321 5.04 1.00 6.30
C ALA A 321 4.12 1.22 5.08
N LYS A 322 2.81 1.02 5.28
CA LYS A 322 1.77 1.34 4.30
C LYS A 322 1.78 2.82 3.92
N ARG A 323 1.82 3.73 4.91
CA ARG A 323 1.91 5.18 4.67
C ARG A 323 3.15 5.52 3.84
N GLN A 324 4.29 4.95 4.20
CA GLN A 324 5.55 5.19 3.50
C GLN A 324 5.52 4.71 2.04
N PHE A 325 4.91 3.57 1.77
CA PHE A 325 4.70 3.12 0.40
C PHE A 325 3.81 4.10 -0.40
N ILE A 326 2.69 4.54 0.19
CA ILE A 326 1.77 5.51 -0.46
C ILE A 326 2.49 6.85 -0.72
N ARG A 327 3.35 7.29 0.21
CA ARG A 327 4.19 8.49 0.07
C ARG A 327 5.10 8.42 -1.14
N GLN A 328 5.80 7.30 -1.35
CA GLN A 328 6.69 7.11 -2.49
C GLN A 328 5.97 7.11 -3.84
N MET A 329 4.69 6.73 -3.85
CA MET A 329 3.86 6.80 -5.06
C MET A 329 3.31 8.22 -5.30
N GLY A 330 3.57 9.18 -4.41
CA GLY A 330 3.02 10.53 -4.50
C GLY A 330 1.51 10.60 -4.30
N LEU A 331 0.93 9.60 -3.61
CA LEU A 331 -0.51 9.45 -3.41
C LEU A 331 -0.98 9.88 -2.01
N ASP A 332 -0.06 10.29 -1.13
CA ASP A 332 -0.44 10.82 0.17
C ASP A 332 -0.87 12.29 0.06
N ALA A 333 -1.87 12.66 0.85
CA ALA A 333 -2.30 14.04 1.05
C ALA A 333 -2.16 14.44 2.53
N GLU A 334 -1.45 13.62 3.32
CA GLU A 334 -1.28 13.82 4.75
C GLU A 334 -0.13 14.81 5.02
N VAL A 335 -0.19 15.46 6.19
CA VAL A 335 0.93 16.24 6.72
C VAL A 335 2.10 15.28 6.97
N ARG A 336 3.25 15.58 6.39
CA ARG A 336 4.51 14.85 6.58
C ARG A 336 5.43 15.53 7.57
N ILE A 337 5.32 16.84 7.70
CA ILE A 337 6.19 17.66 8.52
C ILE A 337 5.35 18.65 9.30
N ARG A 338 5.61 18.75 10.60
CA ARG A 338 5.05 19.81 11.43
C ARG A 338 6.16 20.75 11.89
N ILE A 339 5.97 22.03 11.60
CA ILE A 339 6.83 23.09 12.10
C ILE A 339 6.15 23.73 13.30
N TYR A 340 6.75 23.57 14.46
CA TYR A 340 6.31 24.22 15.68
C TYR A 340 7.04 25.55 15.85
N VAL A 341 6.30 26.63 16.03
CA VAL A 341 6.85 27.98 16.18
C VAL A 341 6.35 28.65 17.44
N GLU A 342 7.15 29.52 18.04
CA GLU A 342 6.84 30.11 19.36
C GLU A 342 5.77 31.21 19.33
N GLY A 343 5.64 31.96 18.23
CA GLY A 343 4.77 33.12 18.16
C GLY A 343 4.17 33.42 16.78
N PRO A 344 3.34 34.48 16.72
CA PRO A 344 2.58 34.83 15.52
C PRO A 344 3.44 35.36 14.37
N THR A 345 4.60 35.94 14.67
CA THR A 345 5.54 36.46 13.67
C THR A 345 6.23 35.30 12.94
N GLU A 346 6.74 34.32 13.67
CA GLU A 346 7.33 33.11 13.13
C GLU A 346 6.28 32.30 12.36
N TYR A 347 5.08 32.16 12.93
CA TYR A 347 3.96 31.48 12.29
C TYR A 347 3.65 32.06 10.91
N ALA A 348 3.53 33.38 10.81
CA ALA A 348 3.25 34.02 9.54
C ALA A 348 4.43 33.92 8.57
N ALA A 349 5.67 34.06 9.04
CA ALA A 349 6.86 33.95 8.21
C ALA A 349 6.99 32.55 7.57
N PHE A 350 6.89 31.49 8.37
CA PHE A 350 6.95 30.11 7.88
C PHE A 350 5.74 29.78 7.00
N SER A 351 4.53 30.20 7.38
CA SER A 351 3.32 29.96 6.60
C SER A 351 3.39 30.62 5.22
N TYR A 352 3.98 31.81 5.12
CA TYR A 352 4.16 32.52 3.86
C TYR A 352 5.09 31.76 2.91
N ILE A 353 6.28 31.36 3.39
CA ILE A 353 7.29 30.66 2.57
C ILE A 353 6.82 29.27 2.17
N LEU A 354 6.16 28.56 3.09
CA LEU A 354 5.81 27.15 2.93
C LEU A 354 4.41 26.92 2.34
N ARG A 355 3.67 27.99 2.03
CA ARG A 355 2.36 27.93 1.36
C ARG A 355 2.29 26.99 0.16
N PRO A 356 3.32 26.85 -0.70
CA PRO A 356 3.28 25.92 -1.83
C PRO A 356 3.34 24.42 -1.45
N TRP A 357 3.62 24.10 -0.18
CA TRP A 357 3.93 22.74 0.29
C TRP A 357 2.85 22.22 1.24
N PRO A 358 1.76 21.63 0.73
CA PRO A 358 0.64 21.16 1.57
C PRO A 358 1.02 20.02 2.54
N GLN A 359 2.17 19.36 2.32
CA GLN A 359 2.70 18.34 3.20
C GLN A 359 3.33 18.91 4.48
N ILE A 360 3.50 20.23 4.57
CA ILE A 360 4.09 20.91 5.72
C ILE A 360 3.01 21.72 6.45
N GLU A 361 2.79 21.41 7.71
CA GLU A 361 1.88 22.14 8.60
C GLU A 361 2.69 23.02 9.54
N VAL A 362 2.35 24.30 9.63
CA VAL A 362 2.94 25.23 10.62
C VAL A 362 1.97 25.34 11.79
N PHE A 363 2.49 25.22 13.01
CA PHE A 363 1.71 25.16 14.23
C PHE A 363 2.25 26.16 15.25
N ASP A 364 1.40 27.09 15.68
CA ASP A 364 1.73 28.09 16.70
C ASP A 364 1.65 27.46 18.11
N LEU A 365 2.75 27.54 18.86
CA LEU A 365 2.86 27.04 20.23
C LEU A 365 2.25 28.00 21.27
N SER A 366 1.83 29.19 20.86
CA SER A 366 1.23 30.19 21.75
C SER A 366 0.04 29.57 22.51
N GLY A 367 0.19 29.46 23.84
CA GLY A 367 -0.80 28.84 24.75
C GLY A 367 -0.57 27.36 25.11
N GLN A 368 0.20 26.57 24.35
CA GLN A 368 0.45 25.15 24.67
C GLN A 368 1.48 24.93 25.78
N PHE A 369 2.42 25.85 25.96
CA PHE A 369 3.34 25.83 27.09
C PHE A 369 2.68 26.29 28.41
N ILE A 370 1.56 27.01 28.35
CA ILE A 370 0.98 27.79 29.46
C ILE A 370 -0.29 27.15 30.08
N GLN A 371 -0.82 26.05 29.53
CA GLN A 371 -2.03 25.41 30.09
C GLN A 371 -1.81 24.77 31.49
N GLY A 372 -2.02 25.58 32.53
CA GLY A 372 -2.21 25.16 33.92
C GLY A 372 -0.95 24.70 34.67
N LYS A 373 -1.14 24.21 35.91
CA LYS A 373 -0.08 23.75 36.86
C LYS A 373 0.85 22.63 36.31
N ARG A 374 0.72 22.24 35.04
CA ARG A 374 1.56 21.28 34.31
C ARG A 374 2.11 21.92 33.03
N LYS A 375 3.09 22.80 33.17
CA LYS A 375 3.81 23.46 32.06
C LYS A 375 4.29 22.42 31.02
N GLY A 376 3.96 22.60 29.74
CA GLY A 376 4.54 21.84 28.62
C GLY A 376 4.01 20.43 28.36
N LEU A 377 2.96 19.97 29.07
CA LEU A 377 2.41 18.61 28.87
C LEU A 377 1.78 18.44 27.48
N ALA A 378 0.99 19.43 27.04
CA ALA A 378 0.31 19.40 25.74
C ALA A 378 1.28 19.35 24.55
N PHE A 379 2.38 20.12 24.62
CA PHE A 379 3.41 20.09 23.59
C PHE A 379 4.07 18.71 23.47
N ARG A 380 4.43 18.09 24.60
CA ARG A 380 5.00 16.73 24.61
C ARG A 380 4.02 15.68 24.10
N GLU A 381 2.73 15.79 24.44
CA GLU A 381 1.69 14.92 23.92
C GLU A 381 1.57 15.03 22.40
N ASN A 382 1.64 16.24 21.85
CA ASN A 382 1.64 16.47 20.40
C ASN A 382 2.86 15.84 19.71
N LEU A 383 4.07 15.97 20.29
CA LEU A 383 5.26 15.30 19.76
C LEU A 383 5.11 13.77 19.72
N ILE A 384 4.52 13.19 20.77
CA ILE A 384 4.26 11.74 20.82
C ILE A 384 3.23 11.32 19.77
N LEU A 385 2.19 12.13 19.53
CA LEU A 385 1.19 11.88 18.49
C LEU A 385 1.82 11.95 17.09
N ASP A 386 2.76 12.87 16.88
CA ASP A 386 3.49 13.01 15.62
C ASP A 386 4.46 11.87 15.39
N ASP A 387 5.16 11.43 16.44
CA ASP A 387 6.02 10.26 16.40
C ASP A 387 5.24 9.00 16.00
N ARG A 388 4.07 8.80 16.63
CA ARG A 388 3.15 7.70 16.28
C ARG A 388 2.59 7.81 14.87
N SER A 389 2.44 9.03 14.35
CA SER A 389 1.89 9.27 13.02
C SER A 389 2.94 9.22 11.91
N GLY A 390 4.23 9.19 12.26
CA GLY A 390 5.33 9.23 11.31
C GLY A 390 5.51 10.60 10.66
N VAL A 391 5.34 11.67 11.46
CA VAL A 391 5.48 13.07 11.08
C VAL A 391 6.82 13.60 11.62
N PHE A 392 7.61 14.24 10.76
CA PHE A 392 8.84 14.91 11.19
C PHE A 392 8.53 16.24 11.87
N CYS A 393 9.21 16.55 12.97
CA CYS A 393 9.02 17.80 13.69
C CYS A 393 10.20 18.75 13.49
N VAL A 394 9.94 19.98 13.06
CA VAL A 394 10.91 21.08 13.08
C VAL A 394 10.45 22.09 14.12
N ILE A 395 11.25 22.34 15.16
CA ILE A 395 10.83 23.22 16.25
C ILE A 395 11.66 24.50 16.22
N ILE A 396 11.00 25.66 16.21
CA ILE A 396 11.62 26.99 16.19
C ILE A 396 11.28 27.70 17.50
N LEU A 397 12.31 28.08 18.25
CA LEU A 397 12.18 28.77 19.53
C LEU A 397 12.95 30.08 19.52
N ASP A 398 12.49 31.03 20.31
CA ASP A 398 13.27 32.20 20.68
C ASP A 398 14.19 31.88 21.88
N GLY A 399 15.31 32.60 21.94
CA GLY A 399 16.35 32.42 22.95
C GLY A 399 16.02 33.05 24.31
N ASP A 400 14.90 33.78 24.41
CA ASP A 400 14.52 34.60 25.57
C ASP A 400 13.75 33.81 26.65
N ARG A 401 13.16 32.66 26.31
CA ARG A 401 12.40 31.80 27.24
C ARG A 401 13.11 30.49 27.58
N GLU A 402 13.95 30.52 28.61
CA GLU A 402 14.69 29.34 29.10
C GLU A 402 13.80 28.13 29.42
N ASP A 403 12.57 28.36 29.90
CA ASP A 403 11.59 27.29 30.18
C ASP A 403 11.25 26.48 28.91
N ASN A 404 11.05 27.15 27.76
CA ASN A 404 10.71 26.50 26.49
C ASN A 404 11.89 25.70 25.94
N ILE A 405 13.09 26.29 26.00
CA ILE A 405 14.35 25.63 25.60
C ILE A 405 14.55 24.35 26.43
N ARG A 406 14.34 24.42 27.75
CA ARG A 406 14.49 23.27 28.64
C ARG A 406 13.52 22.15 28.30
N ILE A 407 12.27 22.47 27.96
CA ILE A 407 11.25 21.47 27.59
C ILE A 407 11.64 20.74 26.29
N VAL A 408 12.09 21.47 25.27
CA VAL A 408 12.48 20.88 23.98
C VAL A 408 13.76 20.05 24.10
N LYS A 409 14.77 20.55 24.83
CA LYS A 409 15.99 19.77 25.11
C LYS A 409 15.67 18.47 25.84
N LYS A 410 14.82 18.51 26.85
CA LYS A 410 14.36 17.31 27.56
C LYS A 410 13.58 16.35 26.65
N ALA A 411 12.77 16.86 25.73
CA ALA A 411 12.08 16.03 24.74
C ALA A 411 13.05 15.35 23.76
N ALA A 412 14.15 16.02 23.39
CA ALA A 412 15.22 15.44 22.59
C ALA A 412 16.05 14.39 23.37
N GLU A 413 16.36 14.66 24.64
CA GLU A 413 17.04 13.71 25.55
C GLU A 413 16.24 12.42 25.75
N GLU A 414 14.92 12.57 25.92
CA GLU A 414 13.98 11.46 26.05
C GLU A 414 13.56 10.85 24.70
N ASP A 415 14.15 11.34 23.60
CA ASP A 415 13.98 10.80 22.26
C ASP A 415 12.50 10.75 21.82
N LEU A 416 11.73 11.81 22.11
CA LEU A 416 10.26 11.84 21.93
C LEU A 416 9.79 12.19 20.52
N PHE A 417 10.68 12.62 19.62
CA PHE A 417 10.34 13.02 18.26
C PHE A 417 11.49 12.77 17.29
N CYS A 418 11.20 12.80 16.00
CA CYS A 418 12.19 12.74 14.93
C CYS A 418 12.20 14.05 14.14
N GLY A 419 13.36 14.69 14.01
CA GLY A 419 13.49 15.95 13.27
C GLY A 419 14.59 16.85 13.83
N GLN A 420 14.34 18.14 13.94
CA GLN A 420 15.35 19.13 14.36
C GLN A 420 14.73 20.27 15.16
N PHE A 421 15.54 21.01 15.91
CA PHE A 421 15.11 22.27 16.51
C PHE A 421 16.14 23.38 16.34
N TYR A 422 15.65 24.62 16.28
CA TYR A 422 16.42 25.84 16.09
C TYR A 422 16.10 26.79 17.25
N ILE A 423 17.14 27.43 17.80
CA ILE A 423 17.02 28.43 18.86
C ILE A 423 17.57 29.73 18.30
N SER A 424 16.71 30.74 18.14
CA SER A 424 17.08 32.06 17.65
C SER A 424 17.73 32.86 18.78
N GLN A 425 18.92 33.41 18.55
CA GLN A 425 19.60 34.28 19.51
C GLN A 425 19.95 35.63 18.88
N PRO A 426 19.52 36.77 19.47
CA PRO A 426 18.70 36.90 20.69
C PRO A 426 17.21 36.57 20.48
N ASP A 427 16.65 36.86 19.31
CA ASP A 427 15.27 36.60 18.91
C ASP A 427 15.20 36.28 17.40
N PHE A 428 14.02 35.89 16.90
CA PHE A 428 13.81 35.54 15.49
C PHE A 428 14.31 36.62 14.52
N GLU A 429 14.02 37.90 14.78
CA GLU A 429 14.39 39.00 13.90
C GLU A 429 15.91 39.21 13.81
N PHE A 430 16.58 39.40 14.95
CA PHE A 430 18.01 39.70 14.96
C PHE A 430 18.89 38.48 14.66
N TYR A 431 18.34 37.27 14.78
CA TYR A 431 19.03 36.05 14.35
C TYR A 431 19.00 35.86 12.83
N ASN A 432 17.97 36.37 12.16
CA ASN A 432 17.79 36.20 10.71
C ASN A 432 18.18 37.41 9.87
N PHE A 433 18.17 38.62 10.44
CA PHE A 433 18.34 39.87 9.68
C PHE A 433 19.33 40.82 10.35
N SER A 434 20.15 41.46 9.53
CA SER A 434 21.01 42.54 9.98
C SER A 434 20.19 43.80 10.30
N LYS A 435 20.74 44.71 11.10
CA LYS A 435 20.12 46.01 11.37
C LYS A 435 19.85 46.82 10.08
N ASN A 436 20.71 46.72 9.07
CA ASN A 436 20.51 47.42 7.80
C ASN A 436 19.37 46.78 6.98
N GLU A 437 19.24 45.47 7.05
CA GLU A 437 18.16 44.76 6.37
C GLU A 437 16.81 45.07 7.01
N LEU A 438 16.76 45.15 8.35
CA LEU A 438 15.55 45.57 9.07
C LEU A 438 15.14 47.01 8.68
N VAL A 439 16.11 47.92 8.46
CA VAL A 439 15.85 49.27 7.92
C VAL A 439 15.17 49.16 6.55
N GLU A 440 15.70 48.33 5.64
CA GLU A 440 15.14 48.12 4.30
C GLU A 440 13.71 47.58 4.36
N ILE A 441 13.46 46.57 5.20
CA ILE A 441 12.14 45.94 5.34
C ILE A 441 11.10 46.92 5.90
N PHE A 442 11.45 47.69 6.94
CA PHE A 442 10.57 48.73 7.47
C PHE A 442 10.35 49.88 6.48
N TRP A 443 11.35 50.20 5.66
CA TRP A 443 11.23 51.23 4.64
C TRP A 443 10.28 50.81 3.52
N ASP A 444 10.28 49.53 3.15
CA ASP A 444 9.35 48.94 2.19
C ASP A 444 7.88 48.94 2.68
N LEU A 445 7.65 49.08 3.99
CA LEU A 445 6.31 49.21 4.58
C LEU A 445 5.74 50.65 4.53
N VAL A 446 6.57 51.66 4.26
CA VAL A 446 6.10 53.05 4.16
C VAL A 446 5.54 53.30 2.76
N ASP A 447 4.34 53.86 2.66
CA ASP A 447 3.75 54.26 1.37
C ASP A 447 4.69 55.21 0.61
N GLU A 448 4.83 55.02 -0.71
CA GLU A 448 5.72 55.82 -1.56
C GLU A 448 5.52 57.34 -1.43
N VAL A 449 4.27 57.78 -1.17
CA VAL A 449 3.93 59.20 -1.00
C VAL A 449 4.41 59.78 0.34
N GLN A 450 4.70 58.91 1.32
CA GLN A 450 5.10 59.27 2.68
C GLN A 450 6.60 59.03 2.96
N LYS A 451 7.33 58.48 1.97
CA LYS A 451 8.78 58.28 2.02
C LYS A 451 9.51 59.63 1.96
N THR A 452 10.07 60.05 3.09
CA THR A 452 10.93 61.24 3.20
C THR A 452 12.31 60.86 3.72
N GLU A 453 13.36 61.57 3.30
CA GLU A 453 14.73 61.36 3.77
C GLU A 453 14.84 61.46 5.30
N GLN A 454 14.05 62.35 5.92
CA GLN A 454 14.00 62.53 7.38
C GLN A 454 13.41 61.30 8.10
N HIS A 455 12.43 60.61 7.50
CA HIS A 455 11.90 59.37 8.04
C HIS A 455 12.92 58.23 7.93
N TYR A 456 13.65 58.15 6.82
CA TYR A 456 14.69 57.13 6.63
C TYR A 456 15.85 57.28 7.62
N LEU A 457 16.32 58.51 7.84
CA LEU A 457 17.37 58.79 8.83
C LEU A 457 16.91 58.47 10.25
N SER A 458 15.68 58.86 10.62
CA SER A 458 15.07 58.50 11.91
C SER A 458 14.99 56.98 12.11
N LEU A 459 14.63 56.23 11.06
CA LEU A 459 14.57 54.77 11.09
C LEU A 459 15.97 54.15 11.32
N CYS A 460 16.99 54.66 10.63
CA CYS A 460 18.38 54.22 10.78
C CYS A 460 18.93 54.44 12.20
N GLU A 461 18.62 55.59 12.81
CA GLU A 461 19.06 55.90 14.18
C GLU A 461 18.41 54.99 15.23
N VAL A 462 17.10 54.74 15.08
CA VAL A 462 16.35 53.89 16.00
C VAL A 462 16.81 52.43 15.95
N ILE A 463 16.97 51.88 14.76
CA ILE A 463 17.33 50.46 14.58
C ILE A 463 18.75 50.17 15.09
N LYS A 464 19.67 51.15 15.02
CA LYS A 464 21.03 51.02 15.57
C LYS A 464 21.02 50.74 17.08
N ILE A 465 20.06 51.31 17.82
CA ILE A 465 20.01 51.29 19.29
C ILE A 465 19.23 50.07 19.81
N ALA A 466 18.32 49.51 19.01
CA ALA A 466 17.51 48.37 19.42
C ALA A 466 18.33 47.07 19.53
N ASN A 467 17.99 46.25 20.54
CA ASN A 467 18.63 44.97 20.83
C ASN A 467 17.65 43.79 20.85
N ASN A 468 16.33 44.05 20.75
CA ASN A 468 15.27 43.05 20.62
C ASN A 468 14.12 43.65 19.80
N ALA A 469 13.26 42.77 19.27
CA ALA A 469 12.20 43.12 18.34
C ALA A 469 11.08 44.00 18.95
N ASP A 470 10.75 43.80 20.23
CA ASP A 470 9.69 44.56 20.90
C ASP A 470 10.09 46.03 21.10
N ASP A 471 11.34 46.26 21.52
CA ASP A 471 11.90 47.61 21.66
C ASP A 471 12.08 48.27 20.29
N LEU A 472 12.48 47.47 19.28
CA LEU A 472 12.59 47.92 17.90
C LEU A 472 11.26 48.47 17.38
N ILE A 473 10.18 47.68 17.46
CA ILE A 473 8.87 48.06 16.94
C ILE A 473 8.31 49.26 17.71
N LYS A 474 8.45 49.30 19.04
CA LYS A 474 8.03 50.47 19.84
C LYS A 474 8.75 51.75 19.44
N ALA A 475 10.06 51.66 19.18
CA ALA A 475 10.86 52.81 18.81
C ALA A 475 10.55 53.27 17.37
N VAL A 476 10.35 52.35 16.42
CA VAL A 476 9.96 52.66 15.04
C VAL A 476 8.61 53.38 15.00
N ARG A 477 7.61 52.88 15.74
CA ARG A 477 6.27 53.51 15.83
C ARG A 477 6.32 54.95 16.33
N LYS A 478 7.28 55.26 17.21
CA LYS A 478 7.42 56.59 17.81
C LYS A 478 8.19 57.55 16.91
N ALA A 479 9.13 57.05 16.12
CA ALA A 479 10.01 57.85 15.28
C ALA A 479 9.46 58.08 13.85
N VAL A 480 8.63 57.16 13.33
CA VAL A 480 8.11 57.22 11.96
C VAL A 480 6.58 57.24 12.00
N PRO A 481 5.95 58.43 11.86
CA PRO A 481 4.49 58.57 11.95
C PRO A 481 3.68 57.65 11.02
N PRO A 482 4.10 57.40 9.76
CA PRO A 482 3.47 56.40 8.87
C PRO A 482 3.32 55.00 9.49
N LEU A 483 4.27 54.59 10.32
CA LEU A 483 4.31 53.24 10.93
C LEU A 483 3.72 53.23 12.35
N SER A 484 3.06 54.30 12.79
CA SER A 484 2.56 54.44 14.17
C SER A 484 1.52 53.37 14.58
N GLN A 485 0.76 52.87 13.60
CA GLN A 485 -0.24 51.81 13.77
C GLN A 485 0.31 50.39 13.56
N PHE A 486 1.54 50.26 13.06
CA PHE A 486 2.17 48.97 12.81
C PHE A 486 2.41 48.22 14.12
N ALA A 487 2.17 46.91 14.13
CA ALA A 487 2.31 46.06 15.31
C ALA A 487 3.09 44.79 14.99
N LYS A 488 3.78 44.24 16.01
CA LYS A 488 4.36 42.89 15.92
C LYS A 488 3.24 41.89 15.71
N GLY A 489 3.42 40.96 14.77
CA GLY A 489 2.41 39.96 14.45
C GLY A 489 2.59 39.40 13.05
N SER A 490 1.48 38.99 12.43
CA SER A 490 1.49 38.27 11.16
C SER A 490 2.01 39.10 9.98
N GLU A 491 1.58 40.36 9.87
CA GLU A 491 2.01 41.27 8.80
C GLU A 491 3.54 41.48 8.80
N TRP A 492 4.12 41.61 9.99
CA TRP A 492 5.57 41.69 10.15
C TRP A 492 6.27 40.41 9.71
N GLY A 493 5.76 39.24 10.13
CA GLY A 493 6.31 37.94 9.74
C GLY A 493 6.30 37.72 8.23
N GLU A 494 5.22 38.08 7.54
CA GLU A 494 5.12 37.98 6.08
C GLU A 494 6.16 38.86 5.36
N LYS A 495 6.41 40.06 5.88
CA LYS A 495 7.41 40.99 5.29
C LYS A 495 8.84 40.50 5.48
N LEU A 496 9.16 39.98 6.66
CA LEU A 496 10.44 39.32 6.92
C LEU A 496 10.64 38.13 5.98
N ALA A 497 9.61 37.31 5.80
CA ALA A 497 9.63 36.17 4.89
C ALA A 497 9.80 36.58 3.42
N GLU A 498 9.07 37.60 2.97
CA GLU A 498 9.17 38.15 1.62
C GLU A 498 10.60 38.62 1.32
N PHE A 499 11.24 39.31 2.26
CA PHE A 499 12.63 39.72 2.14
C PHE A 499 13.59 38.52 2.11
N ALA A 500 13.45 37.59 3.05
CA ALA A 500 14.30 36.40 3.15
C ALA A 500 14.20 35.51 1.89
N ALA A 501 13.03 35.42 1.26
CA ALA A 501 12.84 34.70 0.01
C ALA A 501 13.59 35.33 -1.16
N ARG A 502 13.68 36.68 -1.22
CA ARG A 502 14.44 37.40 -2.25
C ARG A 502 15.96 37.36 -2.00
N LYS A 503 16.38 37.44 -0.74
CA LYS A 503 17.79 37.45 -0.31
C LYS A 503 18.04 36.32 0.71
N PRO A 504 18.23 35.06 0.29
CA PRO A 504 18.28 33.91 1.20
C PRO A 504 19.55 33.78 2.04
N GLY A 505 20.64 34.43 1.62
CA GLY A 505 21.89 34.49 2.39
C GLY A 505 21.88 35.58 3.46
N LEU A 506 22.67 35.38 4.52
CA LEU A 506 22.97 36.40 5.51
C LEU A 506 23.89 37.48 4.91
N GLU A 507 23.67 38.74 5.27
CA GLU A 507 24.55 39.83 4.85
C GLU A 507 26.01 39.55 5.28
N ASN A 508 26.95 39.67 4.34
CA ASN A 508 28.38 39.41 4.55
C ASN A 508 28.75 37.95 4.91
N SER A 509 27.91 36.97 4.58
CA SER A 509 28.19 35.55 4.79
C SER A 509 27.71 34.69 3.61
N GLU A 510 28.40 33.59 3.34
CA GLU A 510 27.90 32.55 2.41
C GLU A 510 26.82 31.66 3.06
N ALA A 511 26.59 31.80 4.36
CA ALA A 511 25.59 31.02 5.09
C ALA A 511 24.16 31.48 4.75
N LEU A 512 23.26 30.49 4.65
CA LEU A 512 21.82 30.74 4.56
C LEU A 512 21.30 31.33 5.87
N ARG A 513 20.25 32.15 5.76
CA ARG A 513 19.49 32.58 6.94
C ARG A 513 18.89 31.37 7.65
N PRO A 514 18.90 31.32 8.99
CA PRO A 514 18.31 30.22 9.76
C PRO A 514 16.85 29.89 9.39
N LEU A 515 16.02 30.90 9.13
CA LEU A 515 14.65 30.76 8.61
C LEU A 515 14.63 29.97 7.29
N ILE A 516 15.51 30.31 6.36
CA ILE A 516 15.61 29.64 5.05
C ILE A 516 16.18 28.23 5.20
N ASP A 517 17.18 28.04 6.05
CA ASP A 517 17.76 26.73 6.33
C ASP A 517 16.73 25.77 6.97
N ALA A 518 15.93 26.26 7.92
CA ALA A 518 14.83 25.50 8.52
C ALA A 518 13.76 25.14 7.49
N CYS A 519 13.35 26.09 6.63
CA CYS A 519 12.43 25.83 5.51
C CYS A 519 12.99 24.80 4.53
N GLN A 520 14.27 24.92 4.13
CA GLN A 520 14.91 23.96 3.24
C GLN A 520 15.04 22.57 3.88
N THR A 521 15.35 22.51 5.17
CA THR A 521 15.39 21.26 5.93
C THR A 521 14.02 20.59 5.95
N ALA A 522 12.95 21.35 6.21
CA ALA A 522 11.59 20.84 6.10
C ALA A 522 11.33 20.33 4.68
N ILE A 523 11.50 21.15 3.64
CA ILE A 523 11.23 20.73 2.25
C ILE A 523 12.02 19.47 1.86
N ARG A 524 13.31 19.38 2.20
CA ARG A 524 14.14 18.20 1.92
C ARG A 524 13.69 16.96 2.68
N SER A 525 13.04 17.14 3.83
CA SER A 525 12.56 16.04 4.67
C SER A 525 11.23 15.45 4.20
N ILE A 526 10.54 16.08 3.22
CA ILE A 526 9.25 15.61 2.70
C ILE A 526 9.35 14.17 2.19
N ASP A 527 10.44 13.85 1.48
CA ASP A 527 10.63 12.54 0.83
C ASP A 527 11.54 11.60 1.62
N ILE A 528 11.89 11.95 2.86
CA ILE A 528 12.74 11.14 3.72
C ILE A 528 11.93 10.03 4.40
N ASP A 529 12.51 8.83 4.47
CA ASP A 529 11.90 7.70 5.17
C ASP A 529 11.91 7.90 6.69
N TYR A 530 10.71 8.03 7.26
CA TYR A 530 10.54 8.28 8.68
C TYR A 530 11.05 7.12 9.55
N LEU A 531 10.68 5.88 9.21
CA LEU A 531 10.99 4.69 10.01
C LEU A 531 12.49 4.43 10.08
N TYR A 532 13.17 4.53 8.94
CA TYR A 532 14.61 4.43 8.83
C TYR A 532 15.30 5.52 9.64
N ASN A 533 14.83 6.77 9.56
CA ASN A 533 15.44 7.86 10.32
C ASN A 533 15.23 7.69 11.82
N ARG A 534 14.02 7.33 12.24
CA ARG A 534 13.70 7.06 13.63
C ARG A 534 14.58 5.95 14.23
N LYS A 535 14.82 4.89 13.46
CA LYS A 535 15.66 3.74 13.85
C LYS A 535 17.15 4.08 13.94
N ASN A 536 17.67 4.92 13.04
CA ASN A 536 19.12 5.12 12.87
C ASN A 536 19.65 6.45 13.43
N PHE A 537 18.77 7.42 13.70
CA PHE A 537 19.14 8.76 14.11
C PHE A 537 18.34 9.22 15.33
N ARG A 538 18.89 10.20 16.05
CA ARG A 538 18.26 10.89 17.18
C ARG A 538 18.60 12.38 17.12
N VAL A 539 17.82 13.20 17.81
CA VAL A 539 18.10 14.64 17.92
C VAL A 539 19.14 14.87 19.02
N ASP A 540 20.22 15.58 18.72
CA ASP A 540 21.17 16.02 19.73
C ASP A 540 20.55 17.16 20.56
N PRO A 541 20.39 17.00 21.89
CA PRO A 541 19.78 18.01 22.74
C PRO A 541 20.58 19.32 22.83
N ASN A 542 21.86 19.32 22.46
CA ASN A 542 22.69 20.52 22.54
C ASN A 542 22.67 21.31 21.24
N THR A 543 22.77 20.62 20.10
CA THR A 543 22.87 21.26 18.79
C THR A 543 21.54 21.35 18.05
N GLY A 544 20.54 20.56 18.45
CA GLY A 544 19.25 20.45 17.77
C GLY A 544 19.28 19.73 16.43
N LYS A 545 20.44 19.20 16.03
CA LYS A 545 20.64 18.49 14.76
C LYS A 545 20.36 17.00 14.89
N LEU A 546 19.96 16.40 13.78
CA LEU A 546 19.80 14.96 13.67
C LEU A 546 21.19 14.30 13.59
N VAL A 547 21.51 13.43 14.54
CA VAL A 547 22.79 12.71 14.62
C VAL A 547 22.55 11.20 14.61
N ARG A 548 23.52 10.44 14.08
CA ARG A 548 23.44 8.98 14.08
C ARG A 548 23.42 8.47 15.53
N ARG A 549 22.57 7.47 15.79
CA ARG A 549 22.48 6.80 17.09
C ARG A 549 23.77 6.08 17.47
#